data_AF-A0A1S8XNG0-F1
#
_entry.id   AF-A0A1S8XNG0-F1
#
_cell.length_a   1.000
_cell.length_b   1.000
_cell.length_c   1.000
_cell.angle_alpha   90.00
_cell.angle_beta   90.00
_cell.angle_gamma   90.00
#
_symmetry.space_group_name_H-M   'P 1'
#
loop_
_entity.id
_entity.type
_entity.pdbx_description
1 polymer ?
#
loop_
_entity_poly.entity_id
_entity_poly.type
_entity_poly.pdbx_seq_one_letter_code
_entity_poly.pdbx_strand_id
1 'polypeptide(L)'
;MPGDAPVPITVWPVPAPPQGETMSNAMGVRLVHNLTHPSDLVIDLAVGPQLARAVIAAHRRSHLQSTRLLGWGREAATLIVTAWPPDGGVSAVEFFLRCHASLLPGGCVAVLLPHGDVILPVDVVVAAKRAGLAYLQHVVAADRPPRRGQRAQLDIHTDVLILTRSATQPGGVDG
;
A
#
# COMPACT_ATOMS: atom_id res chain seq x y z
N MET A 1 22.86 12.45 -16.87
CA MET A 1 22.28 11.14 -16.49
C MET A 1 20.81 11.16 -16.86
N PRO A 2 20.26 10.11 -17.49
CA PRO A 2 18.81 9.97 -17.51
C PRO A 2 18.36 9.80 -16.05
N GLY A 3 17.42 10.63 -15.59
CA GLY A 3 16.81 10.45 -14.28
C GLY A 3 15.97 9.18 -14.24
N ASP A 4 15.63 8.71 -13.03
CA ASP A 4 14.65 7.64 -12.85
C ASP A 4 13.37 7.98 -13.65
N ALA A 5 12.81 6.98 -14.33
CA ALA A 5 11.55 7.17 -15.04
C ALA A 5 10.46 7.66 -14.07
N PRO A 6 9.57 8.57 -14.51
CA PRO A 6 8.51 9.07 -13.65
C PRO A 6 7.61 7.92 -13.21
N VAL A 7 7.29 7.87 -11.92
CA VAL A 7 6.39 6.85 -11.36
C VAL A 7 4.97 7.09 -11.89
N PRO A 8 4.28 6.05 -12.39
CA PRO A 8 2.94 6.21 -12.95
C PRO A 8 1.95 6.62 -11.86
N ILE A 9 1.10 7.59 -12.21
CA ILE A 9 -0.04 8.03 -11.39
C ILE A 9 -1.32 7.50 -12.01
N THR A 10 -2.13 6.80 -11.23
CA THR A 10 -3.43 6.26 -11.67
C THR A 10 -4.56 6.78 -10.79
N VAL A 11 -5.70 7.14 -11.40
CA VAL A 11 -6.88 7.61 -10.65
C VAL A 11 -7.84 6.47 -10.41
N TRP A 12 -8.29 6.32 -9.16
CA TRP A 12 -9.22 5.29 -8.73
C TRP A 12 -10.56 5.93 -8.32
N PRO A 13 -11.63 5.81 -9.13
CA PRO A 13 -12.95 6.27 -8.72
C PRO A 13 -13.53 5.32 -7.66
N VAL A 14 -13.41 5.66 -6.39
CA VAL A 14 -13.93 4.90 -5.24
C VAL A 14 -14.44 5.88 -4.19
N PRO A 15 -15.45 5.53 -3.38
CA PRO A 15 -15.91 6.41 -2.31
C PRO A 15 -14.82 6.66 -1.26
N ALA A 16 -14.88 7.83 -0.64
CA ALA A 16 -14.10 8.20 0.53
C ALA A 16 -14.29 7.20 1.68
N PRO A 17 -13.24 7.01 2.52
CA PRO A 17 -13.37 6.19 3.72
C PRO A 17 -14.42 6.79 4.68
N PRO A 18 -15.21 5.96 5.37
CA PRO A 18 -15.97 6.41 6.53
C PRO A 18 -15.07 7.02 7.60
N GLN A 19 -15.64 7.89 8.44
CA GLN A 19 -14.88 8.59 9.47
C GLN A 19 -14.15 7.61 10.40
N GLY A 20 -12.83 7.81 10.55
CA GLY A 20 -11.98 6.98 11.42
C GLY A 20 -11.51 5.68 10.79
N GLU A 21 -11.92 5.36 9.56
CA GLU A 21 -11.44 4.18 8.83
C GLU A 21 -10.36 4.57 7.82
N THR A 22 -9.49 3.63 7.49
CA THR A 22 -8.37 3.85 6.56
C THR A 22 -8.82 3.87 5.10
N MET A 23 -9.86 3.11 4.75
CA MET A 23 -10.29 2.94 3.36
C MET A 23 -11.78 2.63 3.26
N SER A 24 -12.36 2.81 2.07
CA SER A 24 -13.69 2.30 1.75
C SER A 24 -13.65 0.83 1.32
N ASN A 25 -14.81 0.14 1.34
CA ASN A 25 -14.89 -1.25 0.86
C ASN A 25 -14.39 -1.37 -0.59
N ALA A 26 -14.73 -0.40 -1.45
CA ALA A 26 -14.32 -0.40 -2.86
C ALA A 26 -12.79 -0.26 -3.01
N MET A 27 -12.15 0.53 -2.16
CA MET A 27 -10.68 0.63 -2.13
C MET A 27 -10.05 -0.71 -1.74
N GLY A 28 -10.52 -1.35 -0.65
CA GLY A 28 -10.01 -2.65 -0.20
C GLY A 28 -10.13 -3.73 -1.26
N VAL A 29 -11.28 -3.82 -1.94
CA VAL A 29 -11.50 -4.74 -3.08
C VAL A 29 -10.48 -4.49 -4.18
N ARG A 30 -10.26 -3.23 -4.58
CA ARG A 30 -9.31 -2.92 -5.67
C ARG A 30 -7.86 -3.23 -5.31
N LEU A 31 -7.44 -2.95 -4.08
CA LEU A 31 -6.09 -3.29 -3.62
C LEU A 31 -5.88 -4.81 -3.70
N VAL A 32 -6.79 -5.59 -3.13
CA VAL A 32 -6.68 -7.05 -3.13
C VAL A 32 -6.71 -7.62 -4.54
N HIS A 33 -7.66 -7.21 -5.37
CA HIS A 33 -7.78 -7.77 -6.73
C HIS A 33 -6.62 -7.40 -7.66
N ASN A 34 -6.06 -6.19 -7.53
CA ASN A 34 -5.01 -5.73 -8.43
C ASN A 34 -3.60 -6.16 -8.01
N LEU A 35 -3.40 -6.44 -6.72
CA LEU A 35 -2.05 -6.64 -6.15
C LEU A 35 -1.82 -8.05 -5.59
N THR A 36 -2.80 -8.95 -5.67
CA THR A 36 -2.69 -10.31 -5.11
C THR A 36 -3.36 -11.37 -5.99
N HIS A 37 -2.91 -12.61 -5.90
CA HIS A 37 -3.46 -13.81 -6.54
C HIS A 37 -4.18 -14.70 -5.51
N PRO A 38 -5.02 -15.67 -5.94
CA PRO A 38 -5.65 -16.62 -5.03
C PRO A 38 -4.63 -17.30 -4.10
N SER A 39 -4.99 -17.46 -2.82
CA SER A 39 -4.13 -18.02 -1.76
C SER A 39 -2.95 -17.17 -1.31
N ASP A 40 -2.72 -15.99 -1.91
CA ASP A 40 -1.73 -15.04 -1.41
C ASP A 40 -2.02 -14.62 0.03
N LEU A 41 -0.96 -14.35 0.78
CA LEU A 41 -1.05 -13.83 2.14
C LEU A 41 -1.08 -12.29 2.11
N VAL A 42 -2.08 -11.72 2.76
CA VAL A 42 -2.25 -10.28 2.98
C VAL A 42 -2.09 -9.96 4.47
N ILE A 43 -1.29 -8.95 4.80
CA ILE A 43 -1.17 -8.40 6.16
C ILE A 43 -1.99 -7.11 6.22
N ASP A 44 -2.97 -7.10 7.13
CA ASP A 44 -3.85 -5.97 7.36
C ASP A 44 -3.39 -5.14 8.57
N LEU A 45 -2.83 -3.96 8.30
CA LEU A 45 -2.47 -2.95 9.30
C LEU A 45 -3.38 -1.72 9.19
N ALA A 46 -4.48 -1.81 8.44
CA ALA A 46 -5.44 -0.73 8.29
C ALA A 46 -6.44 -0.71 9.46
N VAL A 47 -7.04 0.46 9.70
CA VAL A 47 -8.17 0.61 10.61
C VAL A 47 -9.46 0.39 9.83
N GLY A 48 -10.26 -0.56 10.31
CA GLY A 48 -11.59 -0.85 9.78
C GLY A 48 -11.69 -2.25 9.14
N PRO A 49 -12.91 -2.77 8.92
CA PRO A 49 -13.15 -4.12 8.43
C PRO A 49 -13.00 -4.31 6.90
N GLN A 50 -12.70 -3.25 6.15
CA GLN A 50 -12.84 -3.20 4.68
C GLN A 50 -11.87 -4.15 3.99
N LEU A 51 -10.60 -4.18 4.40
CA LEU A 51 -9.61 -5.04 3.79
C LEU A 51 -9.86 -6.51 4.15
N ALA A 52 -10.14 -6.81 5.42
CA ALA A 52 -10.53 -8.15 5.86
C ALA A 52 -11.70 -8.71 5.03
N ARG A 53 -12.74 -7.90 4.77
CA ARG A 53 -13.86 -8.29 3.90
C ARG A 53 -13.41 -8.58 2.47
N ALA A 54 -12.55 -7.74 1.90
CA ALA A 54 -12.02 -7.94 0.55
C ALA A 54 -11.16 -9.21 0.43
N VAL A 55 -10.32 -9.49 1.43
CA VAL A 55 -9.51 -10.71 1.51
C VAL A 55 -10.40 -11.96 1.52
N ILE A 56 -11.43 -11.98 2.36
CA ILE A 56 -12.37 -13.11 2.45
C ILE A 56 -13.11 -13.30 1.12
N ALA A 57 -13.65 -12.22 0.55
CA ALA A 57 -14.39 -12.24 -0.71
C ALA A 57 -13.52 -12.72 -1.88
N ALA A 58 -12.24 -12.38 -1.89
CA ALA A 58 -11.28 -12.81 -2.90
C ALA A 58 -10.61 -14.16 -2.58
N HIS A 59 -10.95 -14.84 -1.48
CA HIS A 59 -10.32 -16.12 -1.10
C HIS A 59 -8.79 -16.00 -0.94
N ARG A 60 -8.34 -14.93 -0.26
CA ARG A 60 -6.95 -14.72 0.14
C ARG A 60 -6.73 -15.23 1.56
N ARG A 61 -5.47 -15.48 1.90
CA ARG A 61 -5.06 -15.74 3.29
C ARG A 61 -4.78 -14.40 3.97
N SER A 62 -5.08 -14.29 5.26
CA SER A 62 -4.75 -13.09 6.02
C SER A 62 -4.22 -13.40 7.39
N HIS A 63 -3.25 -12.59 7.82
CA HIS A 63 -2.98 -12.41 9.24
C HIS A 63 -3.86 -11.25 9.70
N LEU A 64 -5.08 -11.58 10.13
CA LEU A 64 -5.95 -10.63 10.81
C LEU A 64 -5.35 -10.33 12.18
N GLN A 65 -5.36 -9.06 12.57
CA GLN A 65 -4.82 -8.57 13.84
C GLN A 65 -5.39 -9.34 15.04
N SER A 66 -4.71 -10.41 15.44
CA SER A 66 -4.72 -10.87 16.81
C SER A 66 -3.43 -10.35 17.43
N THR A 67 -3.58 -9.36 18.31
CA THR A 67 -2.53 -8.79 19.16
C THR A 67 -1.41 -8.02 18.46
N ARG A 68 -1.62 -6.70 18.41
CA ARG A 68 -0.58 -5.66 18.37
C ARG A 68 0.66 -6.14 19.15
N LEU A 69 1.83 -6.06 18.51
CA LEU A 69 3.19 -6.25 19.03
C LEU A 69 3.87 -7.63 18.99
N LEU A 70 3.20 -8.75 18.68
CA LEU A 70 3.88 -10.06 18.64
C LEU A 70 3.89 -10.68 17.24
N GLY A 71 4.70 -10.07 16.38
CA GLY A 71 5.16 -10.64 15.11
C GLY A 71 4.08 -10.71 14.04
N TRP A 72 4.27 -9.97 12.95
CA TRP A 72 3.71 -10.38 11.67
C TRP A 72 4.16 -11.83 11.49
N GLY A 73 3.21 -12.76 11.31
CA GLY A 73 3.53 -14.20 11.34
C GLY A 73 4.74 -14.53 10.46
N ARG A 74 5.42 -15.65 10.74
CA ARG A 74 6.69 -16.01 10.05
C ARG A 74 6.58 -16.16 8.53
N GLU A 75 5.36 -16.19 8.01
CA GLU A 75 5.08 -16.34 6.59
C GLU A 75 5.17 -14.99 5.84
N ALA A 76 5.81 -15.01 4.67
CA ALA A 76 5.97 -13.83 3.84
C ALA A 76 4.68 -13.52 3.06
N ALA A 77 4.30 -12.25 3.04
CA ALA A 77 3.11 -11.72 2.39
C ALA A 77 3.41 -11.20 0.96
N THR A 78 2.40 -11.20 0.09
CA THR A 78 2.49 -10.48 -1.20
C THR A 78 2.01 -9.05 -1.08
N LEU A 79 1.13 -8.76 -0.11
CA LEU A 79 0.59 -7.43 0.14
C LEU A 79 0.54 -7.11 1.63
N ILE A 80 1.08 -5.96 2.00
CA ILE A 80 0.86 -5.32 3.30
C ILE A 80 0.08 -4.03 3.07
N VAL A 81 -1.00 -3.80 3.79
CA VAL A 81 -1.80 -2.56 3.66
C VAL A 81 -1.80 -1.82 4.98
N THR A 82 -1.51 -0.53 4.95
CA THR A 82 -1.33 0.28 6.16
C THR A 82 -1.83 1.70 5.99
N ALA A 83 -2.36 2.26 7.09
CA ALA A 83 -2.57 3.71 7.21
C ALA A 83 -1.25 4.41 7.55
N TRP A 84 -1.20 5.71 7.31
CA TRP A 84 -0.09 6.53 7.71
C TRP A 84 -0.52 7.68 8.65
N PRO A 85 0.28 8.04 9.67
CA PRO A 85 1.52 7.38 10.09
C PRO A 85 1.27 5.96 10.65
N PRO A 86 2.27 5.07 10.65
CA PRO A 86 2.12 3.73 11.16
C PRO A 86 1.95 3.78 12.68
N ASP A 87 1.02 2.97 13.20
CA ASP A 87 0.79 2.87 14.63
C ASP A 87 2.02 2.30 15.38
N GLY A 88 2.16 2.66 16.65
CA GLY A 88 3.11 2.00 17.56
C GLY A 88 4.46 2.68 17.76
N GLY A 89 4.61 3.94 17.34
CA GLY A 89 5.74 4.80 17.75
C GLY A 89 7.12 4.37 17.22
N VAL A 90 7.17 3.40 16.31
CA VAL A 90 8.40 3.05 15.58
C VAL A 90 8.72 4.11 14.54
N SER A 91 10.01 4.28 14.22
CA SER A 91 10.40 5.20 13.14
C SER A 91 9.89 4.72 11.79
N ALA A 92 9.63 5.65 10.88
CA ALA A 92 9.19 5.35 9.51
C ALA A 92 10.09 4.33 8.79
N VAL A 93 11.41 4.47 8.93
CA VAL A 93 12.38 3.57 8.31
C VAL A 93 12.32 2.17 8.94
N GLU A 94 12.24 2.09 10.28
CA GLU A 94 12.13 0.82 10.99
C GLU A 94 10.84 0.07 10.62
N PHE A 95 9.73 0.79 10.46
CA PHE A 95 8.48 0.22 9.96
C PHE A 95 8.67 -0.41 8.57
N PHE A 96 9.27 0.32 7.63
CA PHE A 96 9.48 -0.21 6.28
C PHE A 96 10.54 -1.33 6.22
N LEU A 97 11.52 -1.37 7.12
CA LEU A 97 12.46 -2.49 7.23
C LEU A 97 11.72 -3.78 7.61
N ARG A 98 10.75 -3.70 8.53
CA ARG A 98 9.87 -4.82 8.85
C ARG A 98 9.03 -5.20 7.64
N CYS A 99 8.43 -4.23 6.94
CA CYS A 99 7.69 -4.48 5.69
C CYS A 99 8.54 -5.25 4.68
N HIS A 100 9.75 -4.78 4.41
CA HIS A 100 10.66 -5.42 3.49
C HIS A 100 10.98 -6.86 3.92
N ALA A 101 11.24 -7.11 5.20
CA ALA A 101 11.54 -8.44 5.73
C ALA A 101 10.36 -9.42 5.60
N SER A 102 9.13 -8.94 5.68
CA SER A 102 7.90 -9.76 5.63
C SER A 102 7.26 -9.87 4.26
N LEU A 103 7.79 -9.20 3.23
CA LEU A 103 7.30 -9.33 1.86
C LEU A 103 8.02 -10.44 1.10
N LEU A 104 7.31 -11.17 0.25
CA LEU A 104 7.92 -11.96 -0.81
C LEU A 104 8.65 -11.04 -1.81
N PRO A 105 9.68 -11.52 -2.53
CA PRO A 105 10.20 -10.80 -3.69
C PRO A 105 9.07 -10.51 -4.68
N GLY A 106 8.96 -9.26 -5.14
CA GLY A 106 7.84 -8.77 -5.96
C GLY A 106 6.59 -8.37 -5.18
N GLY A 107 6.50 -8.68 -3.88
CA GLY A 107 5.43 -8.21 -3.01
C GLY A 107 5.49 -6.69 -2.77
N CYS A 108 4.42 -6.12 -2.24
CA CYS A 108 4.33 -4.67 -2.03
C CYS A 108 3.64 -4.25 -0.73
N VAL A 109 3.95 -3.03 -0.30
CA VAL A 109 3.22 -2.29 0.71
C VAL A 109 2.34 -1.26 -0.01
N ALA A 110 1.04 -1.24 0.32
CA ALA A 110 0.14 -0.17 -0.03
C ALA A 110 -0.04 0.75 1.19
N VAL A 111 0.47 1.97 1.10
CA VAL A 111 0.40 2.98 2.16
C VAL A 111 -0.70 3.98 1.82
N LEU A 112 -1.74 4.06 2.66
CA LEU A 112 -2.86 4.98 2.48
C LEU A 112 -2.65 6.25 3.29
N LEU A 113 -2.77 7.39 2.61
CA LEU A 113 -2.54 8.74 3.12
C LEU A 113 -3.78 9.59 2.86
N PRO A 114 -4.24 10.41 3.81
CA PRO A 114 -5.17 11.49 3.51
C PRO A 114 -4.60 12.40 2.42
N HIS A 115 -5.41 12.75 1.43
CA HIS A 115 -4.97 13.68 0.40
C HIS A 115 -4.89 15.12 0.94
N GLY A 116 -3.99 15.93 0.37
CA GLY A 116 -3.89 17.37 0.65
C GLY A 116 -2.58 17.81 1.32
N ASP A 117 -1.78 16.87 1.82
CA ASP A 117 -0.41 17.15 2.25
C ASP A 117 0.58 16.75 1.14
N VAL A 118 1.32 17.73 0.62
CA VAL A 118 2.28 17.51 -0.46
C VAL A 118 3.64 16.99 0.01
N ILE A 119 3.94 17.11 1.31
CA ILE A 119 5.20 16.67 1.92
C ILE A 119 5.08 15.21 2.36
N LEU A 120 3.92 14.83 2.91
CA LEU A 120 3.71 13.50 3.48
C LEU A 120 4.04 12.34 2.52
N PRO A 121 3.62 12.35 1.24
CA PRO A 121 4.02 11.30 0.29
C PRO A 121 5.53 11.22 0.07
N VAL A 122 6.22 12.37 0.07
CA VAL A 122 7.68 12.43 -0.11
C VAL A 122 8.39 11.77 1.05
N ASP A 123 7.99 12.07 2.29
CA ASP A 123 8.58 11.49 3.49
C ASP A 123 8.41 9.97 3.54
N VAL A 124 7.22 9.48 3.14
CA VAL A 124 6.95 8.05 3.02
C VAL A 124 7.88 7.40 2.00
N VAL A 125 8.01 7.98 0.80
CA VAL A 125 8.87 7.44 -0.27
C VAL A 125 10.35 7.44 0.17
N VAL A 126 10.82 8.50 0.81
CA VAL A 126 12.20 8.58 1.31
C VAL A 126 12.46 7.51 2.37
N ALA A 127 11.55 7.33 3.33
CA ALA A 127 11.68 6.30 4.36
C ALA A 127 11.66 4.88 3.76
N ALA A 128 10.76 4.62 2.81
CA ALA A 128 10.66 3.34 2.13
C ALA A 128 11.91 3.01 1.30
N LYS A 129 12.45 3.98 0.55
CA LYS A 129 13.70 3.82 -0.21
C LYS A 129 14.88 3.51 0.70
N ARG A 130 14.99 4.17 1.87
CA ARG A 130 16.02 3.86 2.88
C ARG A 130 15.90 2.44 3.43
N ALA A 131 14.71 1.85 3.41
CA ALA A 131 14.45 0.47 3.82
C ALA A 131 14.54 -0.56 2.67
N GLY A 132 14.98 -0.14 1.48
CA GLY A 132 15.16 -1.04 0.33
C GLY A 132 13.90 -1.34 -0.49
N LEU A 133 12.82 -0.56 -0.31
CA LEU A 133 11.62 -0.66 -1.15
C LEU A 133 11.69 0.33 -2.32
N ALA A 134 11.20 -0.09 -3.49
CA ALA A 134 11.08 0.75 -4.68
C ALA A 134 9.67 1.35 -4.79
N TYR A 135 9.58 2.62 -5.16
CA TYR A 135 8.29 3.29 -5.39
C TYR A 135 7.76 2.95 -6.79
N LEU A 136 6.70 2.15 -6.84
CA LEU A 136 6.19 1.54 -8.07
C LEU A 136 5.05 2.33 -8.70
N GLN A 137 4.12 2.84 -7.89
CA GLN A 137 2.91 3.48 -8.39
C GLN A 137 2.33 4.45 -7.35
N HIS A 138 1.78 5.56 -7.85
CA HIS A 138 0.88 6.43 -7.10
C HIS A 138 -0.56 6.16 -7.53
N VAL A 139 -1.43 5.84 -6.59
CA VAL A 139 -2.87 5.79 -6.83
C VAL A 139 -3.53 6.99 -6.15
N VAL A 140 -4.37 7.69 -6.89
CA VAL A 140 -5.12 8.84 -6.41
C VAL A 140 -6.60 8.46 -6.36
N ALA A 141 -7.17 8.32 -5.18
CA ALA A 141 -8.55 7.92 -4.96
C ALA A 141 -9.46 9.14 -4.94
N ALA A 142 -10.52 9.10 -5.75
CA ALA A 142 -11.49 10.20 -5.84
C ALA A 142 -12.92 9.68 -5.81
N ASP A 143 -13.82 10.44 -5.19
CA ASP A 143 -15.22 10.03 -4.96
C ASP A 143 -15.98 9.73 -6.25
N ARG A 144 -15.60 10.37 -7.35
CA ARG A 144 -16.25 10.22 -8.67
C ARG A 144 -15.24 10.25 -9.81
N PRO A 145 -15.51 9.52 -10.90
CA PRO A 145 -14.74 9.67 -12.13
C PRO A 145 -14.93 11.08 -12.69
N PRO A 146 -13.91 11.66 -13.35
CA PRO A 146 -14.02 12.98 -13.98
C PRO A 146 -15.15 12.98 -15.02
N ARG A 147 -16.07 13.95 -14.94
CA ARG A 147 -17.15 14.12 -15.91
C ARG A 147 -16.64 14.92 -17.11
N ARG A 148 -16.86 14.42 -18.33
CA ARG A 148 -16.46 15.09 -19.57
C ARG A 148 -17.11 16.48 -19.65
N GLY A 149 -16.33 17.53 -19.89
CA GLY A 149 -16.82 18.91 -20.07
C GLY A 149 -16.89 19.78 -18.81
N GLN A 150 -16.62 19.24 -17.62
CA GLN A 150 -16.38 20.05 -16.42
C GLN A 150 -14.88 20.23 -16.20
N ARG A 151 -14.44 21.39 -15.70
CA ARG A 151 -13.07 21.55 -15.18
C ARG A 151 -12.86 20.41 -14.18
N ALA A 152 -11.94 19.50 -14.49
CA ALA A 152 -11.76 18.25 -13.78
C ALA A 152 -11.10 18.50 -12.42
N GLN A 153 -11.84 19.09 -11.49
CA GLN A 153 -11.49 19.03 -10.09
C GLN A 153 -11.89 17.63 -9.63
N LEU A 154 -10.90 16.74 -9.60
CA LEU A 154 -11.05 15.44 -8.97
C LEU A 154 -11.22 15.70 -7.47
N ASP A 155 -12.30 15.18 -6.91
CA ASP A 155 -12.55 15.21 -5.47
C ASP A 155 -11.71 14.12 -4.81
N ILE A 156 -10.40 14.37 -4.75
CA ILE A 156 -9.40 13.43 -4.28
C ILE A 156 -9.40 13.43 -2.76
N HIS A 157 -9.56 12.25 -2.17
CA HIS A 157 -9.60 12.09 -0.72
C HIS A 157 -8.45 11.24 -0.16
N THR A 158 -7.83 10.39 -0.98
CA THR A 158 -6.77 9.47 -0.50
C THR A 158 -5.70 9.26 -1.55
N ASP A 159 -4.44 9.36 -1.14
CA ASP A 159 -3.30 8.88 -1.91
C ASP A 159 -2.92 7.47 -1.43
N VAL A 160 -2.65 6.57 -2.37
CA VAL A 160 -2.09 5.25 -2.05
C VAL A 160 -0.76 5.10 -2.77
N LEU A 161 0.30 4.94 -1.98
CA LEU A 161 1.64 4.71 -2.49
C LEU A 161 1.92 3.21 -2.50
N ILE A 162 2.27 2.68 -3.67
CA ILE A 162 2.64 1.28 -3.83
C ILE A 162 4.16 1.18 -3.83
N LEU A 163 4.69 0.48 -2.83
CA LEU A 163 6.12 0.31 -2.56
C LEU A 163 6.47 -1.17 -2.67
N THR A 164 7.32 -1.57 -3.60
CA THR A 164 7.61 -2.98 -3.87
C THR A 164 8.99 -3.42 -3.38
N ARG A 165 9.07 -4.67 -2.91
CA ARG A 165 10.34 -5.37 -2.71
C ARG A 165 10.79 -5.94 -4.06
N SER A 166 11.99 -5.59 -4.52
CA SER A 166 12.52 -6.06 -5.80
C SER A 166 12.47 -7.60 -5.92
N ALA A 167 12.03 -8.08 -7.09
CA ALA A 167 11.96 -9.52 -7.40
C ALA A 167 13.33 -10.15 -7.69
N THR A 168 14.33 -9.33 -8.05
CA THR A 168 15.68 -9.79 -8.39
C THR A 168 16.46 -10.10 -7.12
N GLN A 169 16.95 -11.35 -6.97
CA GLN A 169 18.15 -11.57 -6.15
C GLN A 169 19.33 -10.82 -6.81
N PRO A 170 20.28 -10.26 -6.05
CA PRO A 170 21.55 -9.85 -6.62
C PRO A 170 22.18 -11.11 -7.24
N GLY A 171 22.23 -11.15 -8.57
CA GLY A 171 22.75 -12.28 -9.33
C GLY A 171 24.17 -12.60 -8.86
N GLY A 172 24.41 -13.88 -8.59
CA GLY A 172 25.73 -14.41 -8.35
C GLY A 172 26.66 -14.05 -9.50
N VAL A 173 27.82 -13.52 -9.14
CA VAL A 173 28.97 -13.48 -10.03
C VAL A 173 29.53 -14.90 -10.08
N ASP A 174 29.23 -15.63 -11.16
CA ASP A 174 30.00 -16.83 -11.49
C ASP A 174 31.41 -16.37 -11.90
N GLY A 175 32.41 -16.95 -11.23
CA GLY A 175 33.83 -16.70 -11.45
C GLY A 175 34.44 -17.53 -12.56
#